data_AF-A0A955JVS9-F1
#
_entry.id   AF-A0A955JVS9-F1
#
_cell.length_a   1.000
_cell.length_b   1.000
_cell.length_c   1.000
_cell.angle_alpha   90.00
_cell.angle_beta   90.00
_cell.angle_gamma   90.00
#
_symmetry.space_group_name_H-M   'P 1'
#
loop_
_entity.id
_entity.type
_entity.pdbx_description
1 polymer ?
#
loop_
_entity_poly.entity_id
_entity_poly.type
_entity_poly.pdbx_seq_one_letter_code
_entity_poly.pdbx_strand_id
1 'polypeptide(L)'
;MTISLEKRTENAQGAIISLLKKEQARGNDLGELTAQVVLALDFSGSMDGRYRNREVQDLVERALALSLSGLDDDGDIQTFFFHDGVFPPEVVNERNYQGFVDRWTRGKRMGATDYLPCIRSIRQYLAKNGMTRPGQPPVLVLFVTDGATANERKIQQELVNASGDPVFWQFMGLGYSPAFLEHLDTMGGRVLDNVGLFDVNNSQRLSDEEFYGKTIDEFFSKWLPAARAKGIVTS
;
A
#
# COMPACT_ATOMS: atom_id res chain seq x y z
N MET A 1 -15.39 19.74 5.67
CA MET A 1 -16.38 18.66 5.51
C MET A 1 -15.60 17.37 5.37
N THR A 2 -15.80 16.41 6.27
CA THR A 2 -15.20 15.07 6.13
C THR A 2 -15.96 14.36 5.01
N ILE A 3 -15.27 13.88 3.99
CA ILE A 3 -15.86 13.08 2.91
C ILE A 3 -16.27 11.73 3.50
N SER A 4 -17.51 11.26 3.25
CA SER A 4 -17.98 9.96 3.75
C SER A 4 -17.21 8.81 3.10
N LEU A 5 -17.22 7.64 3.74
CA LEU A 5 -16.58 6.44 3.17
C LEU A 5 -17.23 6.09 1.83
N GLU A 6 -18.57 6.16 1.70
CA GLU A 6 -19.24 5.88 0.42
C GLU A 6 -18.73 6.81 -0.67
N LYS A 7 -18.59 8.12 -0.36
CA LYS A 7 -18.12 9.07 -1.36
C LYS A 7 -16.67 8.82 -1.77
N ARG A 8 -15.81 8.40 -0.83
CA ARG A 8 -14.43 7.98 -1.14
C ARG A 8 -14.41 6.73 -2.01
N THR A 9 -15.30 5.77 -1.76
CA THR A 9 -15.44 4.54 -2.56
C THR A 9 -15.87 4.87 -3.99
N GLU A 10 -16.83 5.77 -4.18
CA GLU A 10 -17.20 6.28 -5.52
C GLU A 10 -16.01 6.94 -6.23
N ASN A 11 -15.22 7.74 -5.51
CA ASN A 11 -14.04 8.38 -6.08
C ASN A 11 -12.96 7.36 -6.47
N ALA A 12 -12.76 6.30 -5.67
CA ALA A 12 -11.86 5.20 -5.99
C ALA A 12 -12.31 4.43 -7.23
N GLN A 13 -13.59 4.11 -7.34
CA GLN A 13 -14.20 3.52 -8.54
C GLN A 13 -13.97 4.40 -9.77
N GLY A 14 -14.19 5.71 -9.62
CA GLY A 14 -13.93 6.69 -10.67
C GLY A 14 -12.47 6.65 -11.15
N ALA A 15 -11.51 6.59 -10.24
CA ALA A 15 -10.09 6.51 -10.57
C ALA A 15 -9.74 5.21 -11.33
N ILE A 16 -10.29 4.07 -10.91
CA ILE A 16 -10.13 2.78 -11.61
C ILE A 16 -10.69 2.86 -13.03
N ILE A 17 -11.90 3.38 -13.20
CA ILE A 17 -12.53 3.54 -14.52
C ILE A 17 -11.71 4.49 -15.41
N SER A 18 -11.23 5.60 -14.85
CA SER A 18 -10.37 6.55 -15.56
C SER A 18 -9.07 5.90 -16.05
N LEU A 19 -8.45 5.05 -15.22
CA LEU A 19 -7.26 4.30 -15.59
C LEU A 19 -7.54 3.30 -16.72
N LEU A 20 -8.60 2.50 -16.60
CA LEU A 20 -8.99 1.54 -17.64
C LEU A 20 -9.21 2.24 -18.99
N LYS A 21 -9.92 3.36 -19.00
CA LYS A 21 -10.14 4.16 -20.23
C LYS A 21 -8.83 4.71 -20.81
N LYS A 22 -7.93 5.20 -19.95
CA LYS A 22 -6.61 5.72 -20.35
C LYS A 22 -5.76 4.64 -21.01
N GLU A 23 -5.72 3.43 -20.44
CA GLU A 23 -4.95 2.32 -20.99
C GLU A 23 -5.60 1.73 -22.25
N GLN A 24 -6.93 1.62 -22.29
CA GLN A 24 -7.65 1.25 -23.50
C GLN A 24 -7.37 2.22 -24.66
N ALA A 25 -7.32 3.52 -24.40
CA ALA A 25 -6.95 4.52 -25.41
C ALA A 25 -5.50 4.39 -25.91
N ARG A 26 -4.62 3.74 -25.13
CA ARG A 26 -3.24 3.38 -25.52
C ARG A 26 -3.16 2.02 -26.24
N GLY A 27 -4.29 1.32 -26.39
CA GLY A 27 -4.35 -0.02 -26.98
C GLY A 27 -4.04 -1.15 -26.00
N ASN A 28 -3.98 -0.85 -24.70
CA ASN A 28 -3.74 -1.84 -23.65
C ASN A 28 -5.08 -2.29 -23.06
N ASP A 29 -5.33 -3.60 -23.06
CA ASP A 29 -6.44 -4.20 -22.33
C ASP A 29 -5.92 -4.78 -21.02
N LEU A 30 -6.30 -4.14 -19.89
CA LEU A 30 -5.92 -4.60 -18.56
C LEU A 30 -6.82 -5.72 -18.03
N GLY A 31 -7.94 -5.99 -18.71
CA GLY A 31 -8.97 -6.93 -18.25
C GLY A 31 -9.60 -6.51 -16.92
N GLU A 32 -10.05 -7.52 -16.17
CA GLU A 32 -10.56 -7.32 -14.81
C GLU A 32 -9.40 -6.98 -13.86
N LEU A 33 -9.64 -5.96 -13.02
CA LEU A 33 -8.70 -5.48 -12.02
C LEU A 33 -9.15 -5.93 -10.64
N THR A 34 -8.36 -6.81 -10.03
CA THR A 34 -8.55 -7.26 -8.66
C THR A 34 -7.25 -7.14 -7.90
N ALA A 35 -7.33 -6.81 -6.61
CA ALA A 35 -6.21 -6.83 -5.69
C ALA A 35 -6.66 -6.85 -4.23
N GLN A 36 -5.94 -7.59 -3.42
CA GLN A 36 -6.05 -7.50 -1.95
C GLN A 36 -5.24 -6.30 -1.45
N VAL A 37 -5.83 -5.46 -0.62
CA VAL A 37 -5.16 -4.25 -0.10
C VAL A 37 -4.62 -4.50 1.30
N VAL A 38 -3.31 -4.30 1.47
CA VAL A 38 -2.63 -4.40 2.76
C VAL A 38 -1.99 -3.05 3.11
N LEU A 39 -2.16 -2.61 4.35
CA LEU A 39 -1.52 -1.41 4.87
C LEU A 39 -0.32 -1.76 5.75
N ALA A 40 0.78 -1.03 5.56
CA ALA A 40 1.90 -0.98 6.49
C ALA A 40 2.12 0.48 6.91
N LEU A 41 1.93 0.77 8.19
CA LEU A 41 1.92 2.12 8.74
C LEU A 41 3.08 2.31 9.72
N ASP A 42 3.96 3.25 9.39
CA ASP A 42 5.04 3.68 10.27
C ASP A 42 4.47 4.34 11.53
N PHE A 43 4.81 3.82 12.71
CA PHE A 43 4.45 4.28 14.05
C PHE A 43 5.72 4.71 14.83
N SER A 44 6.65 5.35 14.13
CA SER A 44 7.83 5.98 14.69
C SER A 44 7.55 7.38 15.24
N GLY A 45 8.50 7.90 16.04
CA GLY A 45 8.37 9.21 16.66
C GLY A 45 8.31 10.39 15.66
N SER A 46 8.89 10.27 14.47
CA SER A 46 8.79 11.32 13.43
C SER A 46 7.35 11.49 12.94
N MET A 47 6.61 10.38 12.86
CA MET A 47 5.21 10.36 12.43
C MET A 47 4.24 10.95 13.46
N ASP A 48 4.66 11.28 14.70
CA ASP A 48 3.77 11.71 15.78
C ASP A 48 2.83 12.86 15.40
N GLY A 49 3.35 13.85 14.66
CA GLY A 49 2.54 14.96 14.16
C GLY A 49 1.43 14.51 13.20
N ARG A 50 1.69 13.49 12.38
CA ARG A 50 0.76 12.93 11.37
C ARG A 50 -0.30 12.01 11.97
N TYR A 51 0.00 11.38 13.11
CA TYR A 51 -1.02 10.72 13.91
C TYR A 51 -1.92 11.74 14.60
N ARG A 52 -1.33 12.74 15.26
CA ARG A 52 -2.09 13.77 16.00
C ARG A 52 -2.98 14.64 15.10
N ASN A 53 -2.56 14.92 13.87
CA ASN A 53 -3.36 15.69 12.89
C ASN A 53 -4.35 14.82 12.09
N ARG A 54 -4.43 13.51 12.39
CA ARG A 54 -5.32 12.51 11.76
C ARG A 54 -5.04 12.23 10.28
N GLU A 55 -3.86 12.54 9.77
CA GLU A 55 -3.44 12.19 8.41
C GLU A 55 -3.37 10.66 8.22
N VAL A 56 -2.86 9.93 9.22
CA VAL A 56 -2.81 8.46 9.15
C VAL A 56 -4.22 7.84 9.17
N GLN A 57 -5.15 8.43 9.92
CA GLN A 57 -6.56 8.01 9.90
C GLN A 57 -7.18 8.25 8.51
N ASP A 58 -6.87 9.38 7.88
CA ASP A 58 -7.33 9.68 6.53
C ASP A 58 -6.80 8.66 5.50
N LEU A 59 -5.52 8.26 5.62
CA LEU A 59 -4.92 7.25 4.75
C LEU A 59 -5.56 5.87 4.93
N VAL A 60 -5.85 5.46 6.17
CA VAL A 60 -6.59 4.21 6.46
C VAL A 60 -7.96 4.23 5.80
N GLU A 61 -8.68 5.35 5.90
CA GLU A 61 -9.99 5.53 5.27
C GLU A 61 -9.93 5.48 3.74
N ARG A 62 -8.90 6.07 3.12
CA ARG A 62 -8.70 5.99 1.66
C ARG A 62 -8.36 4.57 1.21
N ALA A 63 -7.47 3.88 1.91
CA ALA A 63 -7.11 2.51 1.58
C ALA A 63 -8.32 1.55 1.70
N LEU A 64 -9.13 1.73 2.74
CA LEU A 64 -10.38 0.97 2.88
C LEU A 64 -11.36 1.28 1.74
N ALA A 65 -11.55 2.55 1.39
CA ALA A 65 -12.39 2.94 0.26
C ALA A 65 -11.90 2.35 -1.07
N LEU A 66 -10.58 2.23 -1.26
CA LEU A 66 -10.00 1.57 -2.42
C LEU A 66 -10.33 0.07 -2.44
N SER A 67 -10.22 -0.63 -1.31
CA SER A 67 -10.62 -2.05 -1.19
C SER A 67 -12.10 -2.22 -1.53
N LEU A 68 -12.98 -1.39 -0.95
CA LEU A 68 -14.44 -1.41 -1.16
C LEU A 68 -14.88 -0.93 -2.55
N SER A 69 -13.98 -0.44 -3.40
CA SER A 69 -14.32 0.04 -4.74
C SER A 69 -14.71 -1.09 -5.70
N GLY A 70 -14.65 -2.35 -5.26
CA GLY A 70 -14.77 -3.54 -6.11
C GLY A 70 -13.40 -4.05 -6.57
N LEU A 71 -12.33 -3.53 -5.97
CA LEU A 71 -10.97 -4.01 -6.21
C LEU A 71 -10.66 -5.26 -5.38
N ASP A 72 -11.13 -5.26 -4.15
CA ASP A 72 -10.96 -6.35 -3.17
C ASP A 72 -12.28 -7.11 -3.00
N ASP A 73 -12.23 -8.34 -2.50
CA ASP A 73 -13.40 -9.24 -2.45
C ASP A 73 -14.13 -9.27 -1.11
N ASP A 74 -13.46 -8.97 0.01
CA ASP A 74 -14.01 -9.12 1.36
C ASP A 74 -14.28 -7.79 2.10
N GLY A 75 -13.73 -6.67 1.61
CA GLY A 75 -13.86 -5.35 2.23
C GLY A 75 -13.12 -5.21 3.57
N ASP A 76 -12.21 -6.14 3.87
CA ASP A 76 -11.33 -6.15 5.03
C ASP A 76 -9.91 -5.80 4.58
N ILE A 77 -9.30 -4.75 5.15
CA ILE A 77 -7.88 -4.46 4.89
C ILE A 77 -7.01 -4.90 6.07
N GLN A 78 -5.99 -5.70 5.77
CA GLN A 78 -5.01 -6.07 6.77
C GLN A 78 -4.05 -4.92 7.02
N THR A 79 -4.03 -4.40 8.25
CA THR A 79 -3.22 -3.25 8.65
C THR A 79 -2.12 -3.67 9.63
N PHE A 80 -0.87 -3.44 9.24
CA PHE A 80 0.31 -3.60 10.07
C PHE A 80 0.78 -2.22 10.54
N PHE A 81 1.08 -2.10 11.83
CA PHE A 81 1.84 -0.98 12.36
C PHE A 81 3.27 -1.46 12.67
N PHE A 82 4.25 -0.58 12.51
CA PHE A 82 5.64 -0.91 12.81
C PHE A 82 6.43 0.30 13.33
N HIS A 83 7.51 0.02 14.05
CA HIS A 83 8.57 0.97 14.41
C HIS A 83 9.93 0.26 14.23
N ASP A 84 10.72 0.06 15.28
CA ASP A 84 11.87 -0.87 15.31
C ASP A 84 11.48 -2.36 15.43
N GLY A 85 10.19 -2.65 15.31
CA GLY A 85 9.57 -3.98 15.31
C GLY A 85 8.18 -3.90 14.70
N VAL A 86 7.50 -5.05 14.55
CA VAL A 86 6.14 -5.09 14.01
C VAL A 86 5.13 -5.38 15.12
N PHE A 87 3.97 -4.74 15.07
CA PHE A 87 2.83 -5.08 15.91
C PHE A 87 2.01 -6.22 15.28
N PRO A 88 1.20 -6.95 16.07
CA PRO A 88 0.23 -7.87 15.51
C PRO A 88 -0.67 -7.17 14.48
N PRO A 89 -0.99 -7.83 13.36
CA PRO A 89 -1.79 -7.22 12.31
C PRO A 89 -3.26 -7.08 12.75
N GLU A 90 -3.88 -5.96 12.37
CA GLU A 90 -5.27 -5.61 12.72
C GLU A 90 -6.12 -5.53 11.45
N VAL A 91 -7.39 -5.93 11.53
CA VAL A 91 -8.31 -5.85 10.39
C VAL A 91 -9.13 -4.56 10.48
N VAL A 92 -9.15 -3.78 9.41
CA VAL A 92 -9.99 -2.59 9.29
C VAL A 92 -11.06 -2.79 8.23
N ASN A 93 -12.30 -2.43 8.55
CA ASN A 93 -13.44 -2.54 7.64
C ASN A 93 -14.53 -1.49 7.92
N GLU A 94 -15.61 -1.53 7.13
CA GLU A 94 -16.73 -0.59 7.22
C GLU A 94 -17.32 -0.43 8.63
N ARG A 95 -17.20 -1.47 9.48
CA ARG A 95 -17.79 -1.47 10.83
C ARG A 95 -16.88 -0.81 11.86
N ASN A 96 -15.58 -0.76 11.64
CA ASN A 96 -14.61 -0.35 12.65
C ASN A 96 -13.66 0.76 12.22
N TYR A 97 -13.70 1.25 10.97
CA TYR A 97 -12.74 2.22 10.46
C TYR A 97 -12.75 3.57 11.19
N GLN A 98 -13.94 4.05 11.60
CA GLN A 98 -14.09 5.38 12.19
C GLN A 98 -13.32 5.48 13.50
N GLY A 99 -12.30 6.34 13.56
CA GLY A 99 -11.45 6.51 14.75
C GLY A 99 -10.62 5.27 15.11
N PHE A 100 -10.40 4.37 14.14
CA PHE A 100 -9.57 3.18 14.30
C PHE A 100 -8.17 3.54 14.80
N VAL A 101 -7.50 4.50 14.14
CA VAL A 101 -6.13 4.88 14.46
C VAL A 101 -6.02 5.45 15.88
N ASP A 102 -6.95 6.32 16.29
CA ASP A 102 -6.98 6.89 17.65
C ASP A 102 -7.20 5.80 18.73
N ARG A 103 -8.03 4.80 18.44
CA ARG A 103 -8.22 3.66 19.35
C ARG A 103 -6.98 2.78 19.41
N TRP A 104 -6.39 2.50 18.25
CA TRP A 104 -5.22 1.64 18.16
C TRP A 104 -4.01 2.25 18.87
N THR A 105 -3.75 3.54 18.67
CA THR A 105 -2.59 4.25 19.25
C THR A 105 -2.69 4.45 20.77
N ARG A 106 -3.87 4.33 21.37
CA ARG A 106 -4.09 4.58 22.80
C ARG A 106 -3.20 3.69 23.68
N GLY A 107 -2.38 4.33 24.50
CA GLY A 107 -1.49 3.65 25.45
C GLY A 107 -0.26 2.98 24.81
N LYS A 108 -0.05 3.15 23.49
CA LYS A 108 1.13 2.66 22.79
C LYS A 108 2.21 3.74 22.74
N ARG A 109 3.47 3.33 22.70
CA ARG A 109 4.63 4.21 22.57
C ARG A 109 5.21 4.06 21.18
N MET A 110 5.54 5.18 20.56
CA MET A 110 6.25 5.21 19.28
C MET A 110 7.73 4.84 19.48
N GLY A 111 8.35 4.32 18.43
CA GLY A 111 9.74 3.87 18.43
C GLY A 111 10.60 4.54 17.35
N ALA A 112 11.76 3.94 17.07
CA ALA A 112 12.56 4.25 15.89
C ALA A 112 11.97 3.60 14.62
N THR A 113 12.63 3.73 13.48
CA THR A 113 12.12 3.24 12.18
C THR A 113 13.00 2.13 11.62
N ASP A 114 12.45 0.91 11.45
CA ASP A 114 13.07 -0.19 10.71
C ASP A 114 12.03 -0.92 9.85
N TYR A 115 12.18 -0.84 8.53
CA TYR A 115 11.22 -1.47 7.60
C TYR A 115 11.38 -2.98 7.51
N LEU A 116 12.59 -3.50 7.79
CA LEU A 116 12.91 -4.90 7.50
C LEU A 116 12.03 -5.89 8.30
N PRO A 117 11.80 -5.71 9.62
CA PRO A 117 10.89 -6.57 10.36
C PRO A 117 9.45 -6.53 9.82
N CYS A 118 8.97 -5.35 9.40
CA CYS A 118 7.63 -5.18 8.87
C CYS A 118 7.47 -5.91 7.53
N ILE A 119 8.35 -5.66 6.55
CA ILE A 119 8.32 -6.30 5.23
C ILE A 119 8.34 -7.83 5.36
N ARG A 120 9.23 -8.38 6.20
CA ARG A 120 9.29 -9.83 6.44
C ARG A 120 8.03 -10.38 7.06
N SER A 121 7.44 -9.66 8.02
CA SER A 121 6.24 -10.10 8.72
C SER A 121 5.02 -10.09 7.81
N ILE A 122 4.90 -9.09 6.92
CA ILE A 122 3.88 -9.06 5.88
C ILE A 122 4.06 -10.25 4.94
N ARG A 123 5.27 -10.47 4.38
CA ARG A 123 5.52 -11.62 3.49
C ARG A 123 5.16 -12.95 4.16
N GLN A 124 5.56 -13.14 5.42
CA GLN A 124 5.24 -14.34 6.18
C GLN A 124 3.72 -14.48 6.39
N TYR A 125 3.03 -13.39 6.72
CA TYR A 125 1.59 -13.37 6.89
C TYR A 125 0.86 -13.76 5.61
N LEU A 126 1.21 -13.13 4.48
CA LEU A 126 0.60 -13.41 3.18
C LEU A 126 0.78 -14.89 2.79
N ALA A 127 1.99 -15.41 2.92
CA ALA A 127 2.29 -16.81 2.62
C ALA A 127 1.52 -17.78 3.54
N LYS A 128 1.50 -17.51 4.85
CA LYS A 128 0.84 -18.35 5.85
C LYS A 128 -0.68 -18.42 5.64
N ASN A 129 -1.29 -17.30 5.26
CA ASN A 129 -2.73 -17.22 5.00
C ASN A 129 -3.11 -17.59 3.57
N GLY A 130 -2.14 -17.96 2.73
CA GLY A 130 -2.38 -18.44 1.37
C GLY A 130 -2.71 -17.35 0.35
N MET A 131 -2.52 -16.07 0.70
CA MET A 131 -2.79 -14.90 -0.15
C MET A 131 -1.86 -14.84 -1.38
N THR A 132 -0.70 -15.50 -1.32
CA THR A 132 0.25 -15.58 -2.44
C THR A 132 0.19 -16.91 -3.21
N ARG A 133 -0.88 -17.69 -3.04
CA ARG A 133 -1.07 -18.95 -3.80
C ARG A 133 -1.48 -18.64 -5.25
N PRO A 134 -1.15 -19.51 -6.22
CA PRO A 134 -1.66 -19.38 -7.59
C PRO A 134 -3.19 -19.27 -7.61
N GLY A 135 -3.71 -18.39 -8.47
CA GLY A 135 -5.15 -18.11 -8.61
C GLY A 135 -5.75 -17.20 -7.53
N GLN A 136 -4.97 -16.68 -6.58
CA GLN A 136 -5.42 -15.59 -5.71
C GLN A 136 -5.21 -14.23 -6.40
N PRO A 137 -6.03 -13.20 -6.09
CA PRO A 137 -5.75 -11.84 -6.50
C PRO A 137 -4.35 -11.41 -6.04
N PRO A 138 -3.65 -10.56 -6.83
CA PRO A 138 -2.38 -9.98 -6.39
C PRO A 138 -2.57 -9.09 -5.16
N VAL A 139 -1.52 -8.94 -4.36
CA VAL A 139 -1.55 -8.10 -3.15
C VAL A 139 -0.90 -6.74 -3.43
N LEU A 140 -1.63 -5.66 -3.18
CA LEU A 140 -1.12 -4.30 -3.16
C LEU A 140 -0.82 -3.89 -1.71
N VAL A 141 0.47 -3.81 -1.36
CA VAL A 141 0.92 -3.33 -0.05
C VAL A 141 1.18 -1.83 -0.13
N LEU A 142 0.39 -1.03 0.58
CA LEU A 142 0.65 0.41 0.74
C LEU A 142 1.54 0.62 1.97
N PHE A 143 2.80 0.97 1.73
CA PHE A 143 3.81 1.15 2.77
C PHE A 143 4.02 2.64 3.05
N VAL A 144 3.48 3.13 4.16
CA VAL A 144 3.42 4.55 4.51
C VAL A 144 4.48 4.91 5.54
N THR A 145 5.31 5.91 5.25
CA THR A 145 6.37 6.41 6.13
C THR A 145 6.72 7.87 5.84
N ASP A 146 7.34 8.58 6.78
CA ASP A 146 7.85 9.95 6.60
C ASP A 146 9.38 10.04 6.69
N GLY A 147 10.08 8.91 6.81
CA GLY A 147 11.46 8.88 7.28
C GLY A 147 12.39 7.98 6.50
N ALA A 148 13.66 8.01 6.90
CA ALA A 148 14.65 7.03 6.52
C ALA A 148 14.59 5.83 7.47
N THR A 149 15.09 4.70 7.00
CA THR A 149 15.16 3.44 7.75
C THR A 149 16.60 3.05 8.00
N ALA A 150 16.83 2.24 9.03
CA ALA A 150 18.08 1.52 9.16
C ALA A 150 18.20 0.42 8.08
N ASN A 151 19.43 -0.06 7.85
CA ASN A 151 19.72 -1.28 7.10
C ASN A 151 19.20 -1.34 5.64
N GLU A 152 19.26 -0.21 4.93
CA GLU A 152 18.83 -0.04 3.53
C GLU A 152 19.17 -1.24 2.62
N ARG A 153 20.43 -1.71 2.65
CA ARG A 153 20.90 -2.84 1.84
C ARG A 153 20.13 -4.15 2.10
N LYS A 154 19.76 -4.41 3.36
CA LYS A 154 19.00 -5.63 3.70
C LYS A 154 17.56 -5.51 3.23
N ILE A 155 16.99 -4.31 3.26
CA ILE A 155 15.64 -4.05 2.76
C ILE A 155 15.61 -4.22 1.24
N GLN A 156 16.59 -3.66 0.53
CA GLN A 156 16.74 -3.86 -0.92
C GLN A 156 16.81 -5.35 -1.25
N GLN A 157 17.66 -6.12 -0.55
CA GLN A 157 17.77 -7.55 -0.78
C GLN A 157 16.46 -8.30 -0.47
N GLU A 158 15.72 -7.89 0.56
CA GLU A 158 14.44 -8.50 0.92
C GLU A 158 13.38 -8.25 -0.17
N LEU A 159 13.29 -7.03 -0.71
CA LEU A 159 12.39 -6.68 -1.80
C LEU A 159 12.77 -7.36 -3.12
N VAL A 160 14.08 -7.48 -3.41
CA VAL A 160 14.59 -8.30 -4.52
C VAL A 160 14.17 -9.76 -4.36
N ASN A 161 14.29 -10.34 -3.16
CA ASN A 161 13.86 -11.71 -2.88
C ASN A 161 12.33 -11.87 -2.97
N ALA A 162 11.56 -10.78 -2.83
CA ALA A 162 10.10 -10.75 -2.97
C ALA A 162 9.63 -10.48 -4.41
N SER A 163 10.53 -10.20 -5.34
CA SER A 163 10.18 -9.76 -6.70
C SER A 163 9.53 -10.82 -7.59
N GLY A 164 9.49 -12.07 -7.13
CA GLY A 164 8.75 -13.17 -7.76
C GLY A 164 7.42 -13.51 -7.08
N ASP A 165 7.08 -12.83 -5.98
CA ASP A 165 5.80 -13.01 -5.29
C ASP A 165 4.71 -12.18 -6.01
N PRO A 166 3.42 -12.56 -5.95
CA PRO A 166 2.31 -11.75 -6.49
C PRO A 166 1.99 -10.57 -5.56
N VAL A 167 3.02 -9.80 -5.20
CA VAL A 167 2.96 -8.70 -4.25
C VAL A 167 3.65 -7.48 -4.85
N PHE A 168 2.94 -6.36 -4.87
CA PHE A 168 3.49 -5.07 -5.25
C PHE A 168 3.55 -4.15 -4.03
N TRP A 169 4.71 -3.51 -3.83
CA TRP A 169 4.99 -2.64 -2.70
C TRP A 169 4.92 -1.19 -3.15
N GLN A 170 3.81 -0.52 -2.85
CA GLN A 170 3.63 0.90 -3.12
C GLN A 170 4.08 1.70 -1.90
N PHE A 171 5.29 2.26 -1.94
CA PHE A 171 5.77 3.17 -0.91
C PHE A 171 5.13 4.55 -1.08
N MET A 172 4.67 5.11 0.04
CA MET A 172 4.12 6.45 0.14
C MET A 172 4.96 7.25 1.12
N GLY A 173 5.80 8.13 0.59
CA GLY A 173 6.63 9.04 1.38
C GLY A 173 5.85 10.29 1.79
N LEU A 174 5.73 10.54 3.08
CA LEU A 174 4.97 11.67 3.62
C LEU A 174 5.91 12.84 3.95
N GLY A 175 5.82 13.95 3.21
CA GLY A 175 6.57 15.20 3.47
C GLY A 175 8.06 15.17 3.17
N TYR A 176 8.65 13.99 3.19
CA TYR A 176 10.04 13.76 2.89
C TYR A 176 10.16 12.36 2.31
N SER A 177 10.84 12.27 1.17
CA SER A 177 11.27 10.99 0.62
C SER A 177 12.78 10.95 0.65
N PRO A 178 13.38 10.14 1.52
CA PRO A 178 14.82 9.96 1.49
C PRO A 178 15.21 9.35 0.15
N ALA A 179 16.40 9.70 -0.33
CA ALA A 179 16.98 9.14 -1.56
C ALA A 179 16.97 7.60 -1.59
N PHE A 180 16.94 6.96 -0.42
CA PHE A 180 16.73 5.53 -0.28
C PHE A 180 15.42 5.04 -0.90
N LEU A 181 14.28 5.71 -0.67
CA LEU A 181 12.99 5.30 -1.25
C LEU A 181 13.05 5.41 -2.78
N GLU A 182 13.63 6.49 -3.32
CA GLU A 182 13.84 6.63 -4.77
C GLU A 182 14.73 5.51 -5.33
N HIS A 183 15.71 5.05 -4.56
CA HIS A 183 16.56 3.94 -4.95
C HIS A 183 15.83 2.58 -4.95
N LEU A 184 14.81 2.40 -4.10
CA LEU A 184 14.01 1.17 -4.10
C LEU A 184 13.28 0.96 -5.43
N ASP A 185 12.86 2.04 -6.08
CA ASP A 185 12.17 2.02 -7.37
C ASP A 185 13.09 1.54 -8.51
N THR A 186 14.39 1.83 -8.43
CA THR A 186 15.36 1.61 -9.53
C THR A 186 16.30 0.42 -9.32
N MET A 187 16.04 -0.44 -8.34
CA MET A 187 16.93 -1.55 -7.97
C MET A 187 17.15 -2.58 -9.09
N GLY A 188 18.38 -3.09 -9.21
CA GLY A 188 18.71 -4.25 -10.05
C GLY A 188 18.44 -5.60 -9.37
N GLY A 189 18.55 -6.69 -10.12
CA GLY A 189 18.50 -8.07 -9.58
C GLY A 189 17.10 -8.63 -9.32
N ARG A 190 16.04 -7.85 -9.60
CA ARG A 190 14.64 -8.26 -9.47
C ARG A 190 14.19 -9.16 -10.62
N VAL A 191 13.30 -10.11 -10.34
CA VAL A 191 12.58 -10.90 -11.35
C VAL A 191 11.63 -9.99 -12.14
N LEU A 192 10.92 -9.13 -11.41
CA LEU A 192 10.06 -8.06 -11.91
C LEU A 192 10.14 -6.88 -10.94
N ASP A 193 10.05 -5.66 -11.46
CA ASP A 193 9.97 -4.47 -10.62
C ASP A 193 8.71 -4.49 -9.76
N ASN A 194 8.84 -4.81 -8.48
CA ASN A 194 7.73 -4.97 -7.54
C ASN A 194 7.59 -3.81 -6.55
N VAL A 195 8.22 -2.67 -6.83
CA VAL A 195 8.19 -1.48 -5.98
C VAL A 195 7.71 -0.31 -6.81
N GLY A 196 6.83 0.50 -6.22
CA GLY A 196 6.53 1.85 -6.73
C GLY A 196 6.71 2.85 -5.61
N LEU A 197 6.96 4.11 -5.99
CA LEU A 197 7.05 5.23 -5.05
C LEU A 197 6.20 6.40 -5.51
N PHE A 198 5.46 7.01 -4.58
CA PHE A 198 5.03 8.39 -4.77
C PHE A 198 5.09 9.19 -3.46
N ASP A 199 5.39 10.47 -3.63
CA ASP A 199 5.60 11.39 -2.52
C ASP A 199 4.41 12.30 -2.35
N VAL A 200 4.10 12.58 -1.09
CA VAL A 200 2.97 13.40 -0.72
C VAL A 200 3.36 14.31 0.44
N ASN A 201 3.43 15.61 0.20
CA ASN A 201 3.79 16.55 1.25
C ASN A 201 2.79 16.54 2.42
N ASN A 202 1.51 16.54 2.08
CA ASN A 202 0.39 16.37 3.00
C ASN A 202 -0.73 15.65 2.25
N SER A 203 -1.05 14.42 2.65
CA SER A 203 -2.04 13.60 1.93
C SER A 203 -3.45 14.13 2.05
N GLN A 204 -3.76 14.87 3.11
CA GLN A 204 -5.04 15.54 3.29
C GLN A 204 -5.26 16.66 2.27
N ARG A 205 -4.22 17.11 1.55
CA ARG A 205 -4.34 18.10 0.45
C ARG A 205 -4.53 17.47 -0.92
N LEU A 206 -4.27 16.18 -1.07
CA LEU A 206 -4.58 15.47 -2.31
C LEU A 206 -6.07 15.24 -2.42
N SER A 207 -6.63 15.48 -3.61
CA SER A 207 -7.95 14.97 -3.92
C SER A 207 -7.95 13.44 -3.88
N ASP A 208 -9.11 12.85 -3.64
CA ASP A 208 -9.27 11.39 -3.69
C ASP A 208 -8.88 10.83 -5.06
N GLU A 209 -9.30 11.49 -6.14
CA GLU A 209 -8.96 11.08 -7.51
C GLU A 209 -7.45 11.06 -7.75
N GLU A 210 -6.73 12.11 -7.32
CA GLU A 210 -5.28 12.18 -7.46
C GLU A 210 -4.58 11.11 -6.62
N PHE A 211 -5.05 10.92 -5.38
CA PHE A 211 -4.51 9.90 -4.48
C PHE A 211 -4.68 8.49 -5.05
N TYR A 212 -5.89 8.12 -5.46
CA TYR A 212 -6.15 6.78 -6.00
C TYR A 212 -5.41 6.58 -7.31
N GLY A 213 -5.43 7.57 -8.21
CA GLY A 213 -4.66 7.52 -9.45
C GLY A 213 -3.18 7.24 -9.20
N LYS A 214 -2.51 7.99 -8.31
CA LYS A 214 -1.11 7.75 -7.94
C LYS A 214 -0.88 6.37 -7.30
N THR A 215 -1.84 5.91 -6.49
CA THR A 215 -1.74 4.64 -5.76
C THR A 215 -1.80 3.42 -6.68
N ILE A 216 -2.56 3.49 -7.77
CA ILE A 216 -2.89 2.31 -8.58
C ILE A 216 -2.31 2.33 -10.00
N ASP A 217 -1.86 3.49 -10.51
CA ASP A 217 -1.42 3.63 -11.92
C ASP A 217 -0.27 2.68 -12.24
N GLU A 218 0.79 2.64 -11.44
CA GLU A 218 1.93 1.76 -11.72
C GLU A 218 1.61 0.28 -11.52
N PHE A 219 0.88 -0.04 -10.45
CA PHE A 219 0.44 -1.39 -10.15
C PHE A 219 -0.35 -2.01 -11.32
N PHE A 220 -1.32 -1.28 -11.88
CA PHE A 220 -2.17 -1.80 -12.95
C PHE A 220 -1.63 -1.57 -14.35
N SER A 221 -1.01 -0.43 -14.64
CA SER A 221 -0.57 -0.13 -16.01
C SER A 221 0.78 -0.76 -16.37
N LYS A 222 1.64 -1.03 -15.38
CA LYS A 222 2.98 -1.58 -15.61
C LYS A 222 3.18 -2.95 -14.98
N TRP A 223 2.97 -3.05 -13.67
CA TRP A 223 3.35 -4.25 -12.92
C TRP A 223 2.45 -5.44 -13.25
N LEU A 224 1.13 -5.29 -13.17
CA LEU A 224 0.19 -6.38 -13.35
C LEU A 224 0.31 -7.07 -14.73
N PRO A 225 0.38 -6.34 -15.87
CA PRO A 225 0.61 -6.96 -17.18
C PRO A 225 1.94 -7.73 -17.24
N ALA A 226 3.01 -7.16 -16.68
CA ALA A 226 4.32 -7.80 -16.67
C ALA A 226 4.37 -9.03 -15.73
N ALA A 227 3.65 -8.98 -14.61
CA ALA A 227 3.52 -10.08 -13.66
C ALA A 227 2.73 -11.24 -14.27
N ARG A 228 1.63 -10.96 -14.99
CA ARG A 228 0.87 -11.94 -15.76
C ARG A 228 1.72 -12.57 -16.87
N ALA A 229 2.47 -11.77 -17.62
CA ALA A 229 3.36 -12.27 -18.68
C ALA A 229 4.48 -13.19 -18.16
N LYS A 230 4.90 -13.02 -16.90
CA LYS A 230 5.89 -13.87 -16.22
C LYS A 230 5.27 -15.03 -15.44
N GLY A 231 3.94 -15.16 -15.41
CA GLY A 231 3.24 -16.19 -14.63
C GLY A 231 3.31 -15.99 -13.11
N ILE A 232 3.67 -14.80 -12.63
CA ILE A 232 3.68 -14.44 -11.20
C ILE A 232 2.22 -14.30 -10.72
N VAL A 233 1.41 -13.59 -11.51
CA VAL A 233 -0.04 -13.49 -11.31
C VAL A 233 -0.72 -14.38 -12.34
N THR A 234 -1.62 -15.25 -11.85
CA THR A 234 -2.27 -16.28 -12.67
C THR A 234 -3.80 -16.19 -12.66
N SER A 235 -4.34 -15.27 -11.86
CA SER A 235 -5.73 -14.83 -11.88
C SER A 235 -6.00 -13.82 -12.99
#